data_AF-A0A0D8Y193-F1
#
_entry.id   AF-A0A0D8Y193-F1
#
_cell.length_a   1.000
_cell.length_b   1.000
_cell.length_c   1.000
_cell.angle_alpha   90.00
_cell.angle_beta   90.00
_cell.angle_gamma   90.00
#
_symmetry.space_group_name_H-M   'P 1'
#
loop_
_entity.id
_entity.type
_entity.pdbx_description
1 polymer ?
#
loop_
_entity_poly.entity_id
_entity_poly.type
_entity_poly.pdbx_seq_one_letter_code
_entity_poly.pdbx_strand_id
1 'polypeptide(L)'
;MRDREDLFNEFVGELHKKEKEERREKKEKAKKDFLIMLAEQTSFTRKTKWSSAKKLLENDDRFKAVESSSSREQMFRDHVEKLGDESLSDIEEEAEREKRLAADAAIAARQREVEAELGDKLRERDLESALYNITTNTCRNLEKKRRDAFFSVLDDHPKITTQTRWKEARRIIQDEEETFSKVASNSERKVERDYRDWQEMRHDNAVREFKDLLKETKIITYKSKRMIEENEQHLKDILAVLENDKRWMRMSENHASERDRILDEYIEVLHRKGTPPPPTQQERERRRKDTV
;
A
#
# COMPACT_ATOMS: atom_id res chain seq x y z
N MET A 1 -97.90 -5.42 67.24
CA MET A 1 -96.74 -6.29 67.59
C MET A 1 -96.00 -6.81 66.34
N ARG A 2 -96.58 -6.77 65.13
CA ARG A 2 -95.94 -7.18 63.86
C ARG A 2 -94.87 -6.20 63.33
N ASP A 3 -95.13 -4.89 63.40
CA ASP A 3 -94.28 -3.89 62.73
C ASP A 3 -92.82 -3.84 63.20
N ARG A 4 -92.54 -4.22 64.46
CA ARG A 4 -91.16 -4.25 64.99
C ARG A 4 -90.38 -5.48 64.54
N GLU A 5 -91.08 -6.59 64.29
CA GLU A 5 -90.51 -7.83 63.78
C GLU A 5 -90.20 -7.69 62.29
N ASP A 6 -91.09 -7.03 61.53
CA ASP A 6 -90.92 -6.76 60.10
C ASP A 6 -89.70 -5.85 59.83
N LEU A 7 -89.54 -4.75 60.59
CA LEU A 7 -88.37 -3.86 60.48
C LEU A 7 -87.05 -4.55 60.86
N PHE A 8 -87.07 -5.44 61.84
CA PHE A 8 -85.89 -6.22 62.21
C PHE A 8 -85.52 -7.24 61.12
N ASN A 9 -86.50 -7.93 60.56
CA ASN A 9 -86.29 -8.87 59.46
C ASN A 9 -85.78 -8.18 58.19
N GLU A 10 -86.25 -6.96 57.90
CA GLU A 10 -85.75 -6.12 56.80
C GLU A 10 -84.29 -5.70 57.04
N PHE A 11 -83.95 -5.18 58.23
CA PHE A 11 -82.58 -4.81 58.58
C PHE A 11 -81.60 -6.00 58.54
N VAL A 12 -82.01 -7.17 59.03
CA VAL A 12 -81.24 -8.41 58.92
C VAL A 12 -81.08 -8.82 57.46
N GLY A 13 -82.13 -8.67 56.64
CA GLY A 13 -82.07 -8.91 55.20
C GLY A 13 -81.11 -7.98 54.46
N GLU A 14 -81.11 -6.69 54.78
CA GLU A 14 -80.19 -5.70 54.23
C GLU A 14 -78.75 -5.92 54.68
N LEU A 15 -78.52 -6.26 55.95
CA LEU A 15 -77.19 -6.63 56.45
C LEU A 15 -76.65 -7.87 55.72
N HIS A 16 -77.45 -8.93 55.58
CA HIS A 16 -77.05 -10.11 54.81
C HIS A 16 -76.78 -9.78 53.34
N LYS A 17 -77.54 -8.85 52.74
CA LYS A 17 -77.34 -8.40 51.36
C LYS A 17 -76.04 -7.62 51.21
N LYS A 18 -75.76 -6.68 52.13
CA LYS A 18 -74.53 -5.88 52.14
C LYS A 18 -73.30 -6.73 52.42
N GLU A 19 -73.36 -7.65 53.38
CA GLU A 19 -72.28 -8.60 53.67
C GLU A 19 -72.01 -9.51 52.46
N LYS A 20 -73.08 -9.98 51.79
CA LYS A 20 -72.96 -10.77 50.55
C LYS A 20 -72.32 -9.97 49.42
N GLU A 21 -72.63 -8.69 49.30
CA GLU A 21 -72.07 -7.80 48.28
C GLU A 21 -70.60 -7.47 48.54
N GLU A 22 -70.23 -7.06 49.75
CA GLU A 22 -68.84 -6.83 50.14
C GLU A 22 -67.99 -8.11 49.98
N ARG A 23 -68.56 -9.27 50.30
CA ARG A 23 -67.92 -10.56 50.06
C ARG A 23 -67.75 -10.85 48.57
N ARG A 24 -68.70 -10.44 47.72
CA ARG A 24 -68.60 -10.57 46.26
C ARG A 24 -67.49 -9.66 45.72
N GLU A 25 -67.44 -8.41 46.14
CA GLU A 25 -66.41 -7.45 45.70
C GLU A 25 -65.01 -7.87 46.13
N LYS A 26 -64.84 -8.33 47.38
CA LYS A 26 -63.56 -8.89 47.85
C LYS A 26 -63.11 -10.09 47.01
N LYS A 27 -64.05 -10.98 46.65
CA LYS A 27 -63.75 -12.12 45.76
C LYS A 27 -63.38 -11.68 44.35
N GLU A 28 -64.08 -10.71 43.77
CA GLU A 28 -63.76 -10.19 42.43
C GLU A 28 -62.42 -9.44 42.42
N LYS A 29 -62.11 -8.69 43.49
CA LYS A 29 -60.80 -8.07 43.66
C LYS A 29 -59.69 -9.13 43.76
N ALA A 30 -59.87 -10.14 44.61
CA ALA A 30 -58.89 -11.23 44.74
C ALA A 30 -58.68 -11.99 43.41
N LYS A 31 -59.71 -12.19 42.60
CA LYS A 31 -59.59 -12.76 41.24
C LYS A 31 -58.78 -11.86 40.31
N LYS A 32 -59.06 -10.55 40.30
CA LYS A 32 -58.31 -9.59 39.47
C LYS A 32 -56.83 -9.56 39.86
N ASP A 33 -56.55 -9.47 41.16
CA ASP A 33 -55.18 -9.44 41.69
C ASP A 33 -54.44 -10.75 41.37
N PHE A 34 -55.13 -11.89 41.42
CA PHE A 34 -54.59 -13.19 41.02
C PHE A 34 -54.23 -13.25 39.53
N LEU A 35 -55.08 -12.73 38.64
CA LEU A 35 -54.81 -12.69 37.21
C LEU A 35 -53.66 -11.75 36.85
N ILE A 36 -53.52 -10.62 37.55
CA ILE A 36 -52.38 -9.70 37.39
C ILE A 36 -51.08 -10.42 37.79
N MET A 37 -51.08 -11.09 38.94
CA MET A 37 -49.93 -11.88 39.41
C MET A 37 -49.50 -12.95 38.40
N LEU A 38 -50.46 -13.64 37.76
CA LEU A 38 -50.15 -14.61 36.70
C LEU A 38 -49.51 -13.94 35.48
N ALA A 39 -50.02 -12.79 35.05
CA ALA A 39 -49.50 -12.06 33.90
C ALA A 39 -48.09 -11.47 34.14
N GLU A 40 -47.70 -11.23 35.39
CA GLU A 40 -46.34 -10.82 35.75
C GLU A 40 -45.30 -11.94 35.58
N GLN A 41 -45.72 -13.21 35.48
CA GLN A 41 -44.80 -14.34 35.34
C GLN A 41 -44.36 -14.51 33.88
N THR A 42 -43.23 -13.90 33.53
CA THR A 42 -42.66 -13.95 32.17
C THR A 42 -42.22 -15.35 31.72
N SER A 43 -42.01 -16.28 32.66
CA SER A 43 -41.57 -17.66 32.41
C SER A 43 -42.73 -18.65 32.17
N PHE A 44 -43.97 -18.22 32.31
CA PHE A 44 -45.11 -19.09 32.01
C PHE A 44 -45.32 -19.20 30.50
N THR A 45 -45.62 -20.42 30.06
CA THR A 45 -45.93 -20.77 28.67
C THR A 45 -47.13 -21.69 28.67
N ARG A 46 -47.72 -21.95 27.50
CA ARG A 46 -48.80 -22.92 27.29
C ARG A 46 -48.51 -24.30 27.91
N LYS A 47 -47.23 -24.64 28.07
CA LYS A 47 -46.74 -25.93 28.59
C LYS A 47 -46.51 -25.94 30.09
N THR A 48 -46.60 -24.79 30.78
CA THR A 48 -46.37 -24.69 32.22
C THR A 48 -47.43 -25.49 32.99
N LYS A 49 -46.96 -26.46 33.78
CA LYS A 49 -47.84 -27.30 34.61
C LYS A 49 -48.24 -26.55 35.88
N TRP A 50 -49.50 -26.72 36.28
CA TRP A 50 -50.04 -26.14 37.53
C TRP A 50 -49.21 -26.49 38.77
N SER A 51 -48.70 -27.72 38.86
CA SER A 51 -47.84 -28.15 39.97
C SER A 51 -46.58 -27.31 40.13
N SER A 52 -46.01 -26.82 39.03
CA SER A 52 -44.79 -26.02 39.01
C SER A 52 -45.10 -24.55 39.26
N ALA A 53 -46.13 -24.01 38.61
CA ALA A 53 -46.61 -22.65 38.85
C ALA A 53 -47.06 -22.45 40.30
N LYS A 54 -47.75 -23.43 40.88
CA LYS A 54 -48.18 -23.40 42.29
C LYS A 54 -47.01 -23.21 43.25
N LYS A 55 -45.90 -23.93 43.05
CA LYS A 55 -44.70 -23.80 43.90
C LYS A 55 -44.06 -22.41 43.79
N LEU A 56 -44.15 -21.78 42.62
CA LEU A 56 -43.62 -20.43 42.40
C LEU A 56 -44.49 -19.35 43.05
N LEU A 57 -45.81 -19.57 43.08
CA LEU A 57 -46.80 -18.57 43.51
C LEU A 57 -47.28 -18.76 44.96
N GLU A 58 -47.02 -19.88 45.61
CA GLU A 58 -47.64 -20.25 46.91
C GLU A 58 -47.37 -19.26 48.05
N ASN A 59 -46.28 -18.49 47.95
CA ASN A 59 -45.90 -17.50 48.95
C ASN A 59 -46.52 -16.12 48.71
N ASP A 60 -47.05 -15.83 47.52
CA ASP A 60 -47.66 -14.54 47.17
C ASP A 60 -49.01 -14.36 47.89
N ASP A 61 -49.22 -13.19 48.49
CA ASP A 61 -50.45 -12.87 49.22
C ASP A 61 -51.68 -12.85 48.30
N ARG A 62 -51.51 -12.48 47.03
CA ARG A 62 -52.55 -12.52 45.98
C ARG A 62 -52.95 -13.96 45.64
N PHE A 63 -52.01 -14.91 45.72
CA PHE A 63 -52.29 -16.34 45.57
C PHE A 63 -53.12 -16.85 46.76
N LYS A 64 -52.73 -16.49 47.99
CA LYS A 64 -53.42 -16.91 49.22
C LYS A 64 -54.84 -16.34 49.33
N ALA A 65 -55.08 -15.12 48.84
CA ALA A 65 -56.36 -14.42 48.89
C ALA A 65 -57.51 -15.13 48.15
N VAL A 66 -57.22 -15.99 47.18
CA VAL A 66 -58.25 -16.79 46.47
C VAL A 66 -58.44 -18.11 47.21
N GLU A 67 -59.45 -18.29 48.07
CA GLU A 67 -59.54 -19.48 48.95
C GLU A 67 -59.66 -20.84 48.23
N SER A 68 -60.26 -20.89 47.04
CA SER A 68 -60.56 -22.14 46.34
C SER A 68 -59.41 -22.62 45.44
N SER A 69 -58.84 -23.78 45.77
CA SER A 69 -57.78 -24.42 44.96
C SER A 69 -58.24 -24.74 43.54
N SER A 70 -59.50 -25.15 43.33
CA SER A 70 -60.02 -25.45 42.00
C SER A 70 -60.20 -24.18 41.17
N SER A 71 -60.61 -23.08 41.81
CA SER A 71 -60.73 -21.79 41.13
C SER A 71 -59.37 -21.22 40.73
N ARG A 72 -58.34 -21.37 41.57
CA ARG A 72 -56.96 -20.96 41.24
C ARG A 72 -56.43 -21.73 40.02
N GLU A 73 -56.62 -23.04 40.02
CA GLU A 73 -56.16 -23.90 38.93
C GLU A 73 -56.90 -23.61 37.62
N GLN A 74 -58.21 -23.37 37.65
CA GLN A 74 -58.98 -23.00 36.45
C GLN A 74 -58.51 -21.67 35.87
N MET A 75 -58.35 -20.63 36.71
CA MET A 75 -57.85 -19.32 36.26
C MET A 75 -56.44 -19.41 35.68
N PHE A 76 -55.59 -20.27 36.24
CA PHE A 76 -54.27 -20.56 35.69
C PHE A 76 -54.35 -21.27 34.33
N ARG A 77 -55.20 -22.29 34.18
CA ARG A 77 -55.40 -22.98 32.90
C ARG A 77 -55.88 -22.03 31.81
N ASP A 78 -56.88 -21.20 32.13
CA ASP A 78 -57.43 -20.20 31.20
C ASP A 78 -56.39 -19.12 30.82
N HIS A 79 -55.47 -18.80 31.73
CA HIS A 79 -54.36 -17.87 31.47
C HIS A 79 -53.31 -18.50 30.55
N VAL A 80 -52.85 -19.71 30.88
CA VAL A 80 -51.81 -20.43 30.16
C VAL A 80 -52.25 -20.85 28.75
N GLU A 81 -53.54 -21.16 28.56
CA GLU A 81 -54.09 -21.46 27.23
C GLU A 81 -54.00 -20.28 26.25
N LYS A 82 -53.99 -19.05 26.77
CA LYS A 82 -53.82 -17.82 25.99
C LYS A 82 -52.35 -17.47 25.71
N LEU A 83 -51.41 -18.16 26.35
CA LEU A 83 -49.97 -17.97 26.14
C LEU A 83 -49.46 -18.79 24.95
N GLY A 84 -48.30 -18.38 24.42
CA GLY A 84 -47.55 -19.12 23.42
C GLY A 84 -46.78 -20.31 24.02
N ASP A 85 -46.17 -21.10 23.14
CA ASP A 85 -45.30 -22.22 23.52
C ASP A 85 -43.92 -21.76 24.04
N GLU A 86 -43.52 -20.55 23.66
CA GLU A 86 -42.29 -19.87 24.09
C GLU A 86 -42.62 -18.84 25.16
N SER A 87 -41.69 -18.64 26.10
CA SER A 87 -41.85 -17.64 27.15
C SER A 87 -41.59 -16.24 26.58
N LEU A 88 -42.14 -15.21 27.24
CA LEU A 88 -41.87 -13.83 26.84
C LEU A 88 -40.37 -13.51 26.93
N SER A 89 -39.65 -14.11 27.89
CA SER A 89 -38.19 -13.98 27.99
C SER A 89 -37.45 -14.61 26.80
N ASP A 90 -37.91 -15.74 26.28
CA ASP A 90 -37.26 -16.39 25.13
C ASP A 90 -37.40 -15.52 23.86
N ILE A 91 -38.59 -14.95 23.66
CA ILE A 91 -38.91 -14.06 22.54
C ILE A 91 -38.09 -12.76 22.63
N GLU A 92 -37.99 -12.16 23.82
CA GLU A 92 -37.19 -10.96 24.05
C GLU A 92 -35.69 -11.22 23.83
N GLU A 93 -35.18 -12.36 24.29
CA GLU A 93 -33.79 -12.75 24.08
C GLU A 93 -33.47 -13.02 22.60
N GLU A 94 -34.38 -13.66 21.86
CA GLU A 94 -34.24 -13.86 20.42
C GLU A 94 -34.27 -12.54 19.65
N ALA A 95 -35.21 -11.64 19.95
CA ALA A 95 -35.27 -10.33 19.31
C ALA A 95 -34.00 -9.48 19.57
N GLU A 96 -33.44 -9.55 20.78
CA GLU A 96 -32.17 -8.87 21.09
C GLU A 96 -30.98 -9.51 20.35
N ARG A 97 -30.97 -10.85 20.20
CA ARG A 97 -29.98 -11.54 19.36
C ARG A 97 -30.09 -11.15 17.89
N GLU A 98 -31.29 -11.10 17.33
CA GLU A 98 -31.52 -10.66 15.95
C GLU A 98 -31.07 -9.22 15.75
N LYS A 99 -31.40 -8.33 16.70
CA LYS A 99 -30.97 -6.93 16.66
C LYS A 99 -29.44 -6.80 16.69
N ARG A 100 -28.76 -7.61 17.49
CA ARG A 100 -27.29 -7.68 17.52
C ARG A 100 -26.71 -8.17 16.20
N LEU A 101 -27.24 -9.26 15.65
CA LEU A 101 -26.81 -9.80 14.35
C LEU A 101 -27.04 -8.79 13.21
N ALA A 102 -28.17 -8.09 13.22
CA ALA A 102 -28.47 -7.04 12.25
C ALA A 102 -27.50 -5.86 12.37
N ALA A 103 -27.15 -5.45 13.60
CA ALA A 103 -26.16 -4.41 13.84
C ALA A 103 -24.76 -4.83 13.37
N ASP A 104 -24.34 -6.05 13.70
CA ASP A 104 -23.04 -6.61 13.28
C ASP A 104 -22.96 -6.74 11.75
N ALA A 105 -24.04 -7.20 11.10
CA ALA A 105 -24.13 -7.27 9.65
C ALA A 105 -24.07 -5.89 8.99
N ALA A 106 -24.73 -4.88 9.57
CA ALA A 106 -24.67 -3.50 9.09
C ALA A 106 -23.25 -2.91 9.21
N ILE A 107 -22.56 -3.17 10.32
CA ILE A 107 -21.16 -2.76 10.52
C ILE A 107 -20.26 -3.46 9.51
N ALA A 108 -20.39 -4.77 9.32
CA ALA A 108 -19.60 -5.53 8.36
C ALA A 108 -19.83 -5.06 6.91
N ALA A 109 -21.07 -4.74 6.54
CA ALA A 109 -21.40 -4.18 5.23
C ALA A 109 -20.72 -2.83 5.01
N ARG A 110 -20.78 -1.94 6.01
CA ARG A 110 -20.12 -0.64 5.95
C ARG A 110 -18.60 -0.76 5.88
N GLN A 111 -18.02 -1.69 6.64
CA GLN A 111 -16.59 -1.95 6.62
C GLN A 111 -16.13 -2.42 5.23
N ARG A 112 -16.87 -3.34 4.60
CA ARG A 112 -16.59 -3.80 3.24
C ARG A 112 -16.68 -2.67 2.21
N GLU A 113 -17.65 -1.77 2.35
CA GLU A 113 -17.79 -0.59 1.49
C GLU A 113 -16.58 0.34 1.62
N VAL A 114 -16.16 0.65 2.85
CA VAL A 114 -14.98 1.49 3.13
C VAL A 114 -13.70 0.85 2.56
N GLU A 115 -13.53 -0.46 2.70
CA GLU A 115 -12.39 -1.19 2.14
C GLU A 115 -12.38 -1.16 0.61
N ALA A 116 -13.53 -1.30 -0.04
CA ALA A 116 -13.65 -1.19 -1.49
C ALA A 116 -13.30 0.22 -1.99
N GLU A 117 -13.84 1.26 -1.33
CA GLU A 117 -13.56 2.66 -1.67
C GLU A 117 -12.08 3.00 -1.49
N LEU A 118 -11.45 2.51 -0.40
CA LEU A 118 -10.02 2.66 -0.18
C LEU A 118 -9.21 1.95 -1.27
N GLY A 119 -9.63 0.73 -1.64
CA GLY A 119 -9.01 -0.02 -2.73
C GLY A 119 -9.08 0.71 -4.07
N ASP A 120 -10.19 1.37 -4.38
CA ASP A 120 -10.36 2.14 -5.61
C ASP A 120 -9.51 3.42 -5.60
N LYS A 121 -9.48 4.16 -4.49
CA LYS A 121 -8.60 5.35 -4.31
C LYS A 121 -7.13 5.00 -4.44
N LEU A 122 -6.70 3.85 -3.90
CA LEU A 122 -5.32 3.38 -4.03
C LEU A 122 -4.98 3.08 -5.51
N ARG A 123 -5.88 2.41 -6.24
CA ARG A 123 -5.70 2.15 -7.68
C ARG A 123 -5.62 3.43 -8.49
N GLU A 124 -6.45 4.43 -8.18
CA GLU A 124 -6.42 5.75 -8.83
C GLU A 124 -5.07 6.46 -8.61
N ARG A 125 -4.59 6.50 -7.36
CA ARG A 125 -3.27 7.06 -7.03
C ARG A 125 -2.13 6.32 -7.74
N ASP A 126 -2.20 5.00 -7.81
CA ASP A 126 -1.18 4.19 -8.46
C ASP A 126 -1.19 4.41 -9.99
N LEU A 127 -2.38 4.60 -10.58
CA LEU A 127 -2.54 4.98 -11.99
C LEU A 127 -1.98 6.38 -12.26
N GLU A 128 -2.29 7.36 -11.42
CA GLU A 128 -1.76 8.73 -11.52
C GLU A 128 -0.22 8.74 -11.43
N SER A 129 0.32 7.98 -10.48
CA SER A 129 1.78 7.82 -10.32
C SER A 129 2.41 7.16 -11.55
N ALA A 130 1.76 6.13 -12.13
CA ALA A 130 2.23 5.49 -13.35
C ALA A 130 2.21 6.46 -14.55
N LEU A 131 1.15 7.25 -14.71
CA LEU A 131 1.03 8.27 -15.76
C LEU A 131 2.11 9.35 -15.63
N TYR A 132 2.36 9.83 -14.41
CA TYR A 132 3.43 10.79 -14.14
C TYR A 132 4.81 10.22 -14.50
N ASN A 133 5.06 8.96 -14.14
CA ASN A 133 6.32 8.27 -14.47
C ASN A 133 6.49 8.11 -15.99
N ILE A 134 5.45 7.69 -16.70
CA ILE A 134 5.46 7.56 -18.16
C ILE A 134 5.75 8.92 -18.82
N THR A 135 5.06 9.97 -18.37
CA THR A 135 5.24 11.33 -18.90
C THR A 135 6.66 11.83 -18.65
N THR A 136 7.15 11.71 -17.42
CA THR A 136 8.50 12.12 -17.04
C THR A 136 9.57 11.37 -17.85
N ASN A 137 9.40 10.06 -18.03
CA ASN A 137 10.31 9.24 -18.84
C ASN A 137 10.26 9.61 -20.32
N THR A 138 9.07 9.89 -20.85
CA THR A 138 8.90 10.33 -22.24
C THR A 138 9.61 11.66 -22.47
N CYS A 139 9.39 12.65 -21.59
CA CYS A 139 10.10 13.93 -21.64
C CYS A 139 11.62 13.75 -21.57
N ARG A 140 12.11 12.92 -20.63
CA ARG A 140 13.56 12.62 -20.51
C ARG A 140 14.12 11.94 -21.77
N ASN A 141 13.37 11.01 -22.37
CA ASN A 141 13.78 10.32 -23.59
C ASN A 141 13.81 11.24 -24.81
N LEU A 142 12.81 12.13 -24.95
CA LEU A 142 12.79 13.14 -26.01
C LEU A 142 13.95 14.12 -25.85
N GLU A 143 14.21 14.57 -24.63
CA GLU A 143 15.37 15.41 -24.29
C GLU A 143 16.69 14.73 -24.64
N LYS A 144 16.85 13.45 -24.30
CA LYS A 144 18.02 12.66 -24.67
C LYS A 144 18.18 12.59 -26.19
N LYS A 145 17.12 12.23 -26.93
CA LYS A 145 17.15 12.16 -28.39
C LYS A 145 17.51 13.48 -29.05
N ARG A 146 16.93 14.60 -28.56
CA ARG A 146 17.27 15.95 -29.05
C ARG A 146 18.76 16.22 -28.84
N ARG A 147 19.26 15.93 -27.64
CA ARG A 147 20.65 16.19 -27.27
C ARG A 147 21.63 15.33 -28.09
N ASP A 148 21.31 14.05 -28.31
CA ASP A 148 22.09 13.16 -29.17
C ASP A 148 22.13 13.67 -30.62
N ALA A 149 20.99 14.17 -31.13
CA ALA A 149 20.94 14.79 -32.46
C ALA A 149 21.75 16.09 -32.54
N PHE A 150 21.71 16.93 -31.49
CA PHE A 150 22.54 18.13 -31.40
C PHE A 150 24.03 17.78 -31.43
N PHE A 151 24.45 16.75 -30.69
CA PHE A 151 25.84 16.30 -30.69
C PHE A 151 26.27 15.78 -32.06
N SER A 152 25.43 15.00 -32.74
CA SER A 152 25.70 14.53 -34.11
C SER A 152 25.91 15.70 -35.06
N VAL A 153 25.06 16.73 -34.98
CA VAL A 153 25.22 17.92 -35.81
C VAL A 153 26.54 18.64 -35.51
N LEU A 154 26.93 18.77 -34.25
CA LEU A 154 28.22 19.38 -33.88
C LEU A 154 29.42 18.58 -34.41
N ASP A 155 29.33 17.25 -34.45
CA ASP A 155 30.42 16.40 -34.96
C ASP A 155 30.61 16.54 -36.46
N ASP A 156 29.51 16.64 -37.20
CA ASP A 156 29.52 16.75 -38.66
C ASP A 156 29.78 18.19 -39.12
N HIS A 157 29.81 19.15 -38.19
CA HIS A 157 29.92 20.57 -38.51
C HIS A 157 31.37 20.98 -38.84
N PRO A 158 31.65 21.52 -40.05
CA PRO A 158 33.02 21.73 -40.53
C PRO A 158 33.80 22.81 -39.76
N LYS A 159 33.12 23.77 -39.13
CA LYS A 159 33.75 24.89 -38.39
C LYS A 159 33.78 24.69 -36.88
N ILE A 160 33.07 23.69 -36.35
CA ILE A 160 32.98 23.47 -34.90
C ILE A 160 33.84 22.25 -34.58
N THR A 161 34.77 22.43 -33.66
CA THR A 161 35.65 21.37 -33.18
C THR A 161 35.57 21.31 -31.66
N THR A 162 36.07 20.22 -31.05
CA THR A 162 36.11 20.08 -29.59
C THR A 162 36.96 21.17 -28.91
N GLN A 163 37.80 21.90 -29.67
CA GLN A 163 38.61 23.02 -29.17
C GLN A 163 37.93 24.38 -29.36
N THR A 164 36.85 24.46 -30.14
CA THR A 164 36.15 25.72 -30.41
C THR A 164 35.56 26.26 -29.11
N ARG A 165 35.86 27.53 -28.80
CA ARG A 165 35.35 28.18 -27.58
C ARG A 165 33.84 28.43 -27.71
N TRP A 166 33.12 28.34 -26.60
CA TRP A 166 31.67 28.58 -26.58
C TRP A 166 31.25 29.89 -27.26
N LYS A 167 31.96 31.01 -27.04
CA LYS A 167 31.63 32.31 -27.66
C LYS A 167 31.61 32.26 -29.19
N GLU A 168 32.47 31.45 -29.80
CA GLU A 168 32.57 31.27 -31.24
C GLU A 168 31.54 30.26 -31.74
N ALA A 169 31.46 29.09 -31.09
CA ALA A 169 30.44 28.09 -31.39
C ALA A 169 29.03 28.65 -31.30
N ARG A 170 28.74 29.47 -30.28
CA ARG A 170 27.48 30.19 -30.11
C ARG A 170 27.13 31.06 -31.33
N ARG A 171 28.10 31.79 -31.89
CA ARG A 171 27.87 32.61 -33.08
C ARG A 171 27.50 31.73 -34.26
N ILE A 172 28.24 30.65 -34.50
CA ILE A 172 27.96 29.70 -35.58
C ILE A 172 26.58 29.07 -35.41
N ILE A 173 26.23 28.62 -34.20
CA ILE A 173 24.92 28.02 -33.89
C ILE A 173 23.77 29.01 -34.11
N GLN A 174 24.00 30.30 -33.83
CA GLN A 174 23.01 31.36 -34.05
C GLN A 174 22.88 31.75 -35.53
N ASP A 175 24.00 31.80 -36.25
CA ASP A 175 24.04 32.20 -37.67
C ASP A 175 23.50 31.09 -38.60
N GLU A 176 23.68 29.81 -38.22
CA GLU A 176 23.24 28.64 -39.00
C GLU A 176 21.91 28.05 -38.47
N GLU A 177 20.87 28.89 -38.36
CA GLU A 177 19.57 28.53 -37.77
C GLU A 177 18.89 27.31 -38.44
N GLU A 178 19.02 27.15 -39.76
CA GLU A 178 18.43 26.02 -40.49
C GLU A 178 18.96 24.66 -39.99
N THR A 179 20.24 24.61 -39.61
CA THR A 179 20.92 23.42 -39.12
C THR A 179 20.58 23.14 -37.66
N PHE A 180 20.55 24.19 -36.82
CA PHE A 180 20.49 24.03 -35.36
C PHE A 180 19.08 24.19 -34.76
N SER A 181 18.15 24.89 -35.40
CA SER A 181 16.82 25.24 -34.82
C SER A 181 16.02 24.03 -34.31
N LYS A 182 16.14 22.87 -34.96
CA LYS A 182 15.40 21.65 -34.58
C LYS A 182 16.07 20.83 -33.46
N VAL A 183 17.36 21.02 -33.24
CA VAL A 183 18.19 20.19 -32.35
C VAL A 183 18.71 20.97 -31.14
N ALA A 184 18.89 22.27 -31.28
CA ALA A 184 19.26 23.14 -30.18
C ALA A 184 18.06 23.33 -29.24
N SER A 185 18.35 23.43 -27.94
CA SER A 185 17.35 23.82 -26.95
C SER A 185 16.96 25.30 -27.12
N ASN A 186 15.70 25.63 -26.91
CA ASN A 186 15.22 27.02 -26.89
C ASN A 186 15.84 27.88 -25.77
N SER A 187 16.43 27.24 -24.76
CA SER A 187 17.19 27.93 -23.71
C SER A 187 18.68 27.97 -24.05
N GLU A 188 19.22 29.18 -24.26
CA GLU A 188 20.65 29.40 -24.55
C GLU A 188 21.57 28.81 -23.47
N ARG A 189 21.21 28.98 -22.18
CA ARG A 189 21.97 28.40 -21.06
C ARG A 189 22.06 26.88 -21.14
N LYS A 190 21.02 26.25 -21.67
CA LYS A 190 20.97 24.80 -21.85
C LYS A 190 21.78 24.37 -23.07
N VAL A 191 21.78 25.16 -24.16
CA VAL A 191 22.67 24.92 -25.31
C VAL A 191 24.14 25.02 -24.89
N GLU A 192 24.51 26.02 -24.07
CA GLU A 192 25.87 26.13 -23.54
C GLU A 192 26.26 24.91 -22.71
N ARG A 193 25.35 24.43 -21.85
CA ARG A 193 25.58 23.22 -21.06
C ARG A 193 25.74 22.00 -21.97
N ASP A 194 24.80 21.77 -22.87
CA ASP A 194 24.84 20.65 -23.81
C ASP A 194 26.13 20.69 -24.66
N TYR A 195 26.59 21.87 -25.08
CA TYR A 195 27.86 22.04 -25.80
C TYR A 195 29.08 21.66 -24.95
N ARG A 196 29.13 22.09 -23.68
CA ARG A 196 30.21 21.69 -22.76
C ARG A 196 30.21 20.19 -22.49
N ASP A 197 29.03 19.61 -22.27
CA ASP A 197 28.86 18.17 -22.08
C ASP A 197 29.33 17.40 -23.33
N TRP A 198 29.08 17.93 -24.54
CA TRP A 198 29.60 17.37 -25.78
C TRP A 198 31.14 17.40 -25.82
N GLN A 199 31.77 18.53 -25.48
CA GLN A 199 33.23 18.64 -25.45
C GLN A 199 33.84 17.63 -24.45
N GLU A 200 33.28 17.56 -23.24
CA GLU A 200 33.72 16.64 -22.19
C GLU A 200 33.54 15.18 -22.61
N MET A 201 32.37 14.81 -23.16
CA MET A 201 32.12 13.44 -23.62
C MET A 201 33.09 13.01 -24.73
N ARG A 202 33.50 13.93 -25.60
CA ARG A 202 34.48 13.64 -26.65
C ARG A 202 35.90 13.53 -26.13
N HIS A 203 36.26 14.36 -25.16
CA HIS A 203 37.51 14.23 -24.43
C HIS A 203 37.59 12.87 -23.72
N ASP A 204 36.59 12.52 -22.92
CA ASP A 204 36.50 11.25 -22.21
C ASP A 204 36.56 10.04 -23.16
N ASN A 205 35.87 10.14 -24.29
CA ASN A 205 35.89 9.10 -25.31
C ASN A 205 37.30 8.91 -25.89
N ALA A 206 37.98 10.00 -26.24
CA ALA A 206 39.35 9.96 -26.75
C ALA A 206 40.34 9.39 -25.71
N VAL A 207 40.21 9.79 -24.45
CA VAL A 207 41.01 9.26 -23.34
C VAL A 207 40.78 7.76 -23.16
N ARG A 208 39.53 7.30 -23.22
CA ARG A 208 39.18 5.88 -23.11
C ARG A 208 39.74 5.08 -24.26
N GLU A 209 39.54 5.55 -25.50
CA GLU A 209 40.09 4.91 -26.70
C GLU A 209 41.63 4.82 -26.64
N PHE A 210 42.30 5.86 -26.16
CA PHE A 210 43.75 5.85 -25.97
C PHE A 210 44.17 4.84 -24.89
N LYS A 211 43.48 4.78 -23.75
CA LYS A 211 43.73 3.76 -22.72
C LYS A 211 43.53 2.34 -23.24
N ASP A 212 42.57 2.13 -24.13
CA ASP A 212 42.35 0.83 -24.77
C ASP A 212 43.47 0.50 -25.77
N LEU A 213 43.95 1.48 -26.55
CA LEU A 213 45.16 1.34 -27.37
C LEU A 213 46.36 0.88 -26.52
N LEU A 214 46.63 1.53 -25.39
CA LEU A 214 47.74 1.16 -24.50
C LEU A 214 47.64 -0.29 -24.00
N LYS A 215 46.43 -0.79 -23.74
CA LYS A 215 46.20 -2.21 -23.37
C LYS A 215 46.40 -3.18 -24.54
N GLU A 216 46.12 -2.73 -25.75
CA GLU A 216 46.30 -3.50 -26.98
C GLU A 216 47.78 -3.57 -27.39
N THR A 217 48.57 -2.53 -27.10
CA THR A 217 50.00 -2.41 -27.44
C THR A 217 50.90 -3.32 -26.58
N LYS A 218 51.09 -4.56 -27.03
CA LYS A 218 51.77 -5.63 -26.27
C LYS A 218 53.25 -5.42 -25.98
N ILE A 219 53.92 -4.51 -26.69
CA ILE A 219 55.31 -4.14 -26.39
C ILE A 219 55.42 -3.37 -25.05
N ILE A 220 54.30 -2.80 -24.56
CA ILE A 220 54.21 -2.21 -23.23
C ILE A 220 53.92 -3.33 -22.21
N THR A 221 54.82 -3.52 -21.26
CA THR A 221 54.77 -4.57 -20.25
C THR A 221 55.18 -4.06 -18.87
N TYR A 222 55.03 -4.88 -17.82
CA TYR A 222 55.50 -4.54 -16.47
C TYR A 222 57.02 -4.29 -16.37
N LYS A 223 57.80 -4.76 -17.35
CA LYS A 223 59.25 -4.51 -17.45
C LYS A 223 59.58 -3.19 -18.13
N SER A 224 58.63 -2.59 -18.85
CA SER A 224 58.89 -1.43 -19.72
C SER A 224 59.48 -0.26 -18.97
N LYS A 225 59.04 0.03 -17.73
CA LYS A 225 59.65 1.09 -16.91
C LYS A 225 61.16 0.89 -16.76
N ARG A 226 61.58 -0.28 -16.29
CA ARG A 226 63.00 -0.60 -16.09
C ARG A 226 63.77 -0.61 -17.41
N MET A 227 63.17 -1.14 -18.48
CA MET A 227 63.79 -1.16 -19.81
C MET A 227 64.01 0.24 -20.37
N ILE A 228 63.11 1.18 -20.10
CA ILE A 228 63.23 2.59 -20.52
C ILE A 228 64.32 3.30 -19.72
N GLU A 229 64.40 3.06 -18.40
CA GLU A 229 65.47 3.60 -17.54
C GLU A 229 66.87 3.09 -17.95
N GLU A 230 66.96 1.85 -18.42
CA GLU A 230 68.21 1.23 -18.89
C GLU A 230 68.55 1.62 -20.34
N ASN A 231 67.55 1.77 -21.21
CA ASN A 231 67.73 2.01 -22.64
C ASN A 231 66.52 2.75 -23.26
N GLU A 232 66.75 3.97 -23.74
CA GLU A 232 65.72 4.78 -24.42
C GLU A 232 65.10 4.13 -25.67
N GLN A 233 65.76 3.13 -26.27
CA GLN A 233 65.23 2.44 -27.45
C GLN A 233 63.86 1.81 -27.19
N HIS A 234 63.62 1.29 -25.97
CA HIS A 234 62.32 0.68 -25.66
C HIS A 234 61.17 1.69 -25.72
N LEU A 235 61.40 2.94 -25.30
CA LEU A 235 60.41 4.00 -25.42
C LEU A 235 60.18 4.37 -26.89
N LYS A 236 61.26 4.47 -27.69
CA LYS A 236 61.16 4.75 -29.13
C LYS A 236 60.36 3.68 -29.87
N ASP A 237 60.55 2.41 -29.53
CA ASP A 237 59.80 1.30 -30.14
C ASP A 237 58.32 1.33 -29.75
N ILE A 238 58.00 1.66 -28.48
CA ILE A 238 56.61 1.87 -28.05
C ILE A 238 55.97 3.02 -28.85
N LEU A 239 56.64 4.17 -28.92
CA LEU A 239 56.13 5.35 -29.62
C LEU A 239 55.92 5.06 -31.11
N ALA A 240 56.85 4.36 -31.76
CA ALA A 240 56.71 3.96 -33.17
C ALA A 240 55.47 3.09 -33.43
N VAL A 241 55.06 2.25 -32.47
CA VAL A 241 53.80 1.48 -32.59
C VAL A 241 52.59 2.38 -32.38
N LEU A 242 52.62 3.25 -31.37
CA LEU A 242 51.49 4.11 -31.02
C LEU A 242 51.22 5.18 -32.08
N GLU A 243 52.27 5.79 -32.66
CA GLU A 243 52.18 6.85 -33.67
C GLU A 243 51.45 6.43 -34.95
N ASN A 244 51.43 5.13 -35.25
CA ASN A 244 50.71 4.59 -36.39
C ASN A 244 49.20 4.39 -36.14
N ASP A 245 48.72 4.49 -34.90
CA ASP A 245 47.31 4.30 -34.56
C ASP A 245 46.52 5.63 -34.63
N LYS A 246 45.34 5.60 -35.23
CA LYS A 246 44.47 6.79 -35.38
C LYS A 246 44.07 7.40 -34.03
N ARG A 247 43.94 6.58 -32.97
CA ARG A 247 43.58 7.03 -31.61
C ARG A 247 44.70 7.87 -31.00
N TRP A 248 45.96 7.53 -31.28
CA TRP A 248 47.11 8.33 -30.90
C TRP A 248 47.08 9.70 -31.56
N MET A 249 46.89 9.74 -32.89
CA MET A 249 46.86 11.00 -33.65
C MET A 249 45.77 11.95 -33.13
N ARG A 250 44.54 11.44 -32.95
CA ARG A 250 43.41 12.20 -32.41
C ARG A 250 43.69 12.83 -31.05
N MET A 251 44.32 12.08 -30.14
CA MET A 251 44.66 12.60 -28.81
C MET A 251 45.84 13.58 -28.87
N SER A 252 46.80 13.35 -29.77
CA SER A 252 48.00 14.17 -29.94
C SER A 252 47.69 15.57 -30.46
N GLU A 253 46.77 15.68 -31.41
CA GLU A 253 46.36 16.97 -32.01
C GLU A 253 45.75 17.93 -30.97
N ASN A 254 45.12 17.38 -29.94
CA ASN A 254 44.27 18.12 -29.03
C ASN A 254 44.83 18.20 -27.59
N HIS A 255 45.54 17.16 -27.15
CA HIS A 255 45.92 16.96 -25.74
C HIS A 255 47.27 16.22 -25.59
N ALA A 256 48.29 16.60 -26.35
CA ALA A 256 49.61 15.95 -26.35
C ALA A 256 50.21 15.77 -24.94
N SER A 257 50.20 16.80 -24.10
CA SER A 257 50.75 16.71 -22.73
C SER A 257 49.94 15.77 -21.83
N GLU A 258 48.63 15.62 -22.07
CA GLU A 258 47.82 14.68 -21.31
C GLU A 258 48.04 13.24 -21.78
N ARG A 259 48.17 13.03 -23.09
CA ARG A 259 48.55 11.75 -23.69
C ARG A 259 49.83 11.20 -23.07
N ASP A 260 50.86 12.03 -22.99
CA ASP A 260 52.16 11.64 -22.43
C ASP A 260 52.03 11.25 -20.96
N ARG A 261 51.30 12.05 -20.17
CA ARG A 261 51.01 11.72 -18.76
C ARG A 261 50.26 10.39 -18.61
N ILE A 262 49.28 10.11 -19.47
CA ILE A 262 48.51 8.85 -19.42
C ILE A 262 49.40 7.66 -19.80
N LEU A 263 50.29 7.81 -20.79
CA LEU A 263 51.24 6.76 -21.16
C LEU A 263 52.20 6.45 -20.00
N ASP A 264 52.78 7.48 -19.39
CA ASP A 264 53.68 7.33 -18.24
C ASP A 264 52.96 6.66 -17.05
N GLU A 265 51.75 7.14 -16.72
CA GLU A 265 50.94 6.54 -15.65
C GLU A 265 50.62 5.06 -15.94
N TYR A 266 50.31 4.72 -17.19
CA TYR A 266 50.03 3.35 -17.58
C TYR A 266 51.25 2.43 -17.39
N ILE A 267 52.43 2.89 -17.80
CA ILE A 267 53.70 2.17 -17.60
C ILE A 267 53.97 1.97 -16.10
N GLU A 268 53.79 3.01 -15.28
CA GLU A 268 53.94 2.96 -13.83
C GLU A 268 52.97 1.97 -13.17
N VAL A 269 51.71 1.94 -13.61
CA VAL A 269 50.70 1.00 -13.10
C VAL A 269 51.09 -0.44 -13.44
N LEU A 270 51.54 -0.71 -14.66
CA LEU A 270 52.00 -2.05 -15.04
C LEU A 270 53.23 -2.47 -14.24
N HIS A 271 54.18 -1.56 -14.04
CA HIS A 271 55.37 -1.82 -13.24
C HIS A 271 55.02 -2.19 -11.80
N ARG A 272 54.15 -1.41 -11.14
CA ARG A 272 53.68 -1.69 -9.77
C ARG A 272 52.91 -3.02 -9.65
N LYS A 273 52.15 -3.40 -10.68
CA LYS A 273 51.44 -4.69 -10.72
C LYS A 273 52.39 -5.88 -10.85
N GLY A 274 53.55 -5.69 -11.48
CA GLY A 274 54.52 -6.76 -11.69
C GLY A 274 54.03 -7.84 -12.66
N THR A 275 54.58 -9.05 -12.54
CA THR A 275 54.13 -10.19 -13.35
C THR A 275 52.66 -10.48 -13.09
N PRO A 276 51.79 -10.55 -14.13
CA PRO A 276 50.42 -11.01 -13.94
C PRO A 276 50.45 -12.39 -13.26
N PRO A 277 49.62 -12.63 -12.23
CA PRO A 277 49.63 -13.89 -11.50
C PRO A 277 49.38 -15.04 -12.48
N PRO A 278 50.07 -16.19 -12.32
CA PRO A 278 49.86 -17.34 -13.18
C PRO A 278 48.36 -17.70 -13.14
N PRO A 279 47.73 -17.98 -14.31
CA PRO A 279 46.30 -18.23 -14.36
C PRO A 279 45.98 -19.37 -13.41
N THR A 280 45.22 -19.04 -12.36
CA THR A 280 44.76 -20.01 -11.37
C THR A 280 43.93 -21.07 -12.08
N GLN A 281 43.91 -22.27 -11.53
CA GLN A 281 43.22 -23.42 -12.10
C GLN A 281 41.74 -23.10 -12.44
N GLN A 282 41.09 -22.27 -11.62
CA GLN A 282 39.73 -21.77 -11.83
C GLN A 282 39.57 -20.87 -13.08
N GLU A 283 40.57 -20.08 -13.44
CA GLU A 283 40.51 -19.21 -14.62
C GLU A 283 40.81 -19.97 -15.92
N ARG A 284 41.63 -21.03 -15.85
CA ARG A 284 41.81 -21.99 -16.95
C ARG A 284 40.53 -22.78 -17.23
N GLU A 285 39.76 -23.11 -16.21
CA GLU A 285 38.48 -23.82 -16.34
C GLU A 285 37.37 -22.93 -16.92
N ARG A 286 37.30 -21.63 -16.54
CA ARG A 286 36.36 -20.67 -17.13
C ARG A 286 36.62 -20.45 -18.62
N ARG A 287 37.88 -20.21 -19.00
CA ARG A 287 38.25 -20.05 -20.42
C ARG A 287 37.96 -21.30 -21.26
N ARG A 288 38.00 -22.51 -20.67
CA ARG A 288 37.61 -23.74 -21.37
C ARG A 288 36.10 -23.83 -21.64
N LYS A 289 35.26 -23.23 -20.80
CA LYS A 289 33.80 -23.20 -21.00
C LYS A 289 33.36 -22.17 -22.03
N ASP A 290 34.09 -21.06 -22.16
CA ASP A 290 33.76 -20.00 -23.13
C ASP A 290 34.20 -20.33 -24.57
N THR A 291 34.93 -21.44 -24.78
CA THR A 291 35.41 -21.87 -26.12
C THR A 291 34.64 -23.06 -26.69
N VAL A 292 33.50 -23.41 -26.09
CA VAL A 292 32.60 -24.51 -26.53
C VAL A 292 31.24 -23.94 -26.90
#